data_AF-A0A4Q3D8U3-F1
#
_entry.id   AF-A0A4Q3D8U3-F1
#
_cell.length_a   1.000
_cell.length_b   1.000
_cell.length_c   1.000
_cell.angle_alpha   90.00
_cell.angle_beta   90.00
_cell.angle_gamma   90.00
#
_symmetry.space_group_name_H-M   'P 1'
#
loop_
_entity.id
_entity.type
_entity.pdbx_description
1 polymer ?
#
loop_
_entity_poly.entity_id
_entity_poly.type
_entity_poly.pdbx_seq_one_letter_code
_entity_poly.pdbx_strand_id
1 'polypeptide(L)' 'MFSHFAALLLALGAAPAAASDWRYVDSDAKGANISFVDVDSIHTNAAGNTEAVMFSVLARDEDGTAAFRFHVEFQCAAG' A
#
# COMPACT_ATOMS: atom_id res chain seq x y z
N MET A 1 -34.25 22.50 -0.34
CA MET A 1 -33.55 21.51 0.51
C MET A 1 -32.95 20.45 -0.39
N PHE A 2 -31.77 20.71 -0.94
CA PHE A 2 -31.11 19.78 -1.85
C PHE A 2 -30.35 18.72 -1.05
N SER A 3 -30.83 17.49 -1.19
CA SER A 3 -30.26 16.18 -0.85
C SER A 3 -28.82 16.16 -0.30
N HIS A 4 -28.69 16.12 1.03
CA HIS A 4 -27.47 15.68 1.71
C HIS A 4 -27.15 14.19 1.40
N PHE A 5 -28.11 13.44 0.87
CA PHE A 5 -27.93 12.03 0.47
C PHE A 5 -27.12 11.86 -0.83
N ALA A 6 -27.15 12.84 -1.73
CA ALA A 6 -26.41 12.75 -2.99
C ALA A 6 -24.89 12.87 -2.80
N ALA A 7 -24.45 13.64 -1.80
CA ALA A 7 -23.03 13.82 -1.49
C ALA A 7 -22.39 12.56 -0.86
N LEU A 8 -23.16 11.80 -0.09
CA LEU A 8 -22.67 10.57 0.54
C LEU A 8 -22.43 9.45 -0.48
N LEU A 9 -23.29 9.36 -1.51
CA LEU A 9 -23.16 8.37 -2.58
C LEU A 9 -21.96 8.64 -3.51
N LEU A 10 -21.60 9.91 -3.71
CA LEU A 10 -20.38 10.29 -4.45
C LEU A 10 -19.10 9.99 -3.64
N ALA A 11 -19.16 10.00 -2.31
CA ALA A 11 -18.04 9.65 -1.45
C ALA A 11 -17.80 8.12 -1.36
N LEU A 12 -18.83 7.30 -1.62
CA LEU A 12 -18.75 5.84 -1.66
C LEU A 12 -18.21 5.29 -2.99
N GLY A 13 -18.17 6.10 -4.05
CA GLY A 13 -17.75 5.67 -5.39
C GLY A 13 -16.24 5.53 -5.61
N ALA A 14 -15.44 5.94 -4.64
CA ALA A 14 -13.98 5.91 -4.72
C ALA A 14 -13.34 5.25 -3.49
N ALA A 15 -13.96 4.18 -2.97
CA ALA A 15 -13.19 3.25 -2.16
C ALA A 15 -12.02 2.78 -3.05
N PRO A 16 -10.75 3.01 -2.65
CA PRO A 16 -9.61 2.57 -3.45
C PRO A 16 -9.81 1.08 -3.72
N ALA A 17 -9.70 0.69 -5.00
CA ALA A 17 -9.80 -0.70 -5.41
C ALA A 17 -9.00 -1.53 -4.42
N ALA A 18 -9.66 -2.52 -3.80
CA ALA A 18 -9.00 -3.39 -2.84
C ALA A 18 -7.78 -4.00 -3.55
N ALA A 19 -6.58 -3.62 -3.10
CA ALA A 19 -5.28 -4.15 -3.51
C ALA A 19 -5.39 -5.65 -3.78
N SER A 20 -5.39 -6.06 -5.06
CA SER A 20 -5.82 -7.41 -5.44
C SER A 20 -4.66 -8.33 -5.78
N ASP A 21 -3.48 -7.78 -6.10
CA ASP A 21 -2.28 -8.54 -6.44
C ASP A 21 -1.08 -8.20 -5.52
N TRP A 22 -1.03 -8.86 -4.36
CA TRP A 22 0.10 -8.77 -3.44
C TRP A 22 1.22 -9.75 -3.82
N ARG A 23 2.44 -9.22 -4.02
CA ARG A 23 3.63 -10.02 -4.35
C ARG A 23 4.68 -9.92 -3.26
N TYR A 24 5.34 -11.04 -2.99
CA TYR A 24 6.53 -11.09 -2.13
C TYR A 24 7.63 -10.21 -2.71
N VAL A 25 8.25 -9.40 -1.85
CA VAL A 25 9.39 -8.53 -2.21
C VAL A 25 10.67 -9.07 -1.60
N ASP A 26 10.73 -9.13 -0.26
CA ASP A 26 11.86 -9.69 0.47
C ASP A 26 11.41 -10.24 1.82
N SER A 27 12.33 -10.95 2.45
CA SER A 27 12.34 -11.14 3.89
C SER A 27 13.74 -10.94 4.45
N ASP A 28 13.84 -10.52 5.71
CA ASP A 28 15.14 -10.53 6.39
C ASP A 28 15.68 -11.97 6.53
N ALA A 29 16.98 -12.09 6.83
CA ALA A 29 17.67 -13.39 6.91
C ALA A 29 17.10 -14.35 7.98
N LYS A 30 16.30 -13.84 8.93
CA LYS A 30 15.68 -14.61 10.00
C LYS A 30 14.19 -14.83 9.76
N GLY A 31 13.63 -14.31 8.67
CA GLY A 31 12.19 -14.28 8.41
C GLY A 31 11.42 -13.42 9.42
N ALA A 32 12.10 -12.51 10.13
CA ALA A 32 11.50 -11.67 11.16
C ALA A 32 10.82 -10.42 10.59
N ASN A 33 11.02 -10.12 9.31
CA ASN A 33 10.24 -9.19 8.53
C ASN A 33 10.00 -9.81 7.16
N ILE A 34 8.75 -9.81 6.70
CA ILE A 34 8.38 -10.22 5.34
C ILE A 34 7.62 -9.06 4.71
N SER A 35 8.06 -8.61 3.55
CA SER A 35 7.49 -7.49 2.83
C SER A 35 6.78 -7.93 1.55
N PHE A 36 5.65 -7.30 1.29
CA PHE A 36 4.81 -7.50 0.12
C PHE A 36 4.54 -6.15 -0.56
N VAL A 37 4.38 -6.16 -1.87
CA VAL A 37 3.96 -5.00 -2.68
C VAL A 37 2.63 -5.29 -3.33
N ASP A 38 1.73 -4.31 -3.33
CA ASP A 38 0.51 -4.34 -4.13
C ASP A 38 0.85 -3.89 -5.56
N VAL A 39 0.89 -4.83 -6.50
CA VAL A 39 1.29 -4.55 -7.89
C VAL A 39 0.33 -3.56 -8.55
N ASP A 40 -0.95 -3.60 -8.21
CA ASP A 40 -1.96 -2.70 -8.78
C ASP A 40 -1.76 -1.24 -8.32
N SER A 41 -1.01 -1.02 -7.24
CA SER A 41 -0.70 0.32 -6.73
C SER A 41 0.51 0.98 -7.38
N ILE A 42 1.29 0.25 -8.18
CA ILE A 42 2.54 0.74 -8.77
C ILE A 42 2.21 1.71 -9.91
N HIS A 43 2.58 2.98 -9.75
CA HIS A 43 2.43 3.98 -10.80
C HIS A 43 3.45 5.11 -10.68
N THR A 44 3.51 5.97 -11.70
CA THR A 44 4.37 7.17 -11.69
C THR A 44 3.54 8.39 -11.27
N ASN A 45 4.01 9.13 -10.28
CA ASN A 45 3.34 10.33 -9.80
C ASN A 45 3.70 11.58 -10.63
N ALA A 46 3.09 12.73 -10.30
CA ALA A 46 3.28 13.98 -11.04
C ALA A 46 4.73 14.51 -11.01
N ALA A 47 5.53 14.10 -10.03
CA ALA A 47 6.95 14.46 -9.91
C ALA A 47 7.86 13.53 -10.73
N GLY A 48 7.30 12.51 -11.40
CA GLY A 48 8.06 11.51 -12.15
C GLY A 48 8.62 10.37 -11.30
N ASN A 49 8.23 10.27 -10.03
CA ASN A 49 8.69 9.23 -9.13
C ASN A 49 7.78 7.99 -9.24
N THR A 50 8.33 6.81 -9.02
CA THR A 50 7.53 5.58 -8.92
C THR A 50 7.03 5.45 -7.50
N GLU A 51 5.73 5.30 -7.32
CA GLU A 51 5.11 5.11 -6.02
C GLU A 51 4.32 3.80 -5.96
N ALA A 52 4.26 3.21 -4.77
CA ALA A 52 3.62 1.92 -4.53
C ALA A 52 3.17 1.78 -3.07
N VAL A 53 2.20 0.92 -2.83
CA VAL A 53 1.77 0.48 -1.51
C VAL A 53 2.51 -0.80 -1.15
N MET A 54 3.12 -0.79 0.03
CA MET A 54 3.76 -1.95 0.63
C MET A 54 3.05 -2.38 1.91
N PHE A 55 3.18 -3.67 2.22
CA PHE A 55 2.71 -4.28 3.45
C PHE A 55 3.84 -5.11 4.03
N SER A 56 4.20 -4.85 5.28
CA SER A 56 5.23 -5.62 5.98
C SER A 56 4.64 -6.27 7.23
N VAL A 57 5.03 -7.53 7.43
CA VAL A 57 4.70 -8.32 8.61
C VAL A 57 5.98 -8.53 9.41
N LEU A 58 5.99 -8.04 10.65
CA LEU A 58 7.06 -8.30 11.61
C LEU A 58 6.72 -9.57 12.39
N ALA A 59 7.66 -10.52 12.44
CA ALA A 59 7.44 -11.79 13.11
C ALA A 59 7.21 -11.61 14.61
N ARG A 60 6.37 -12.52 15.11
CA ARG A 60 5.92 -12.62 16.49
C ARG A 60 7.07 -12.90 17.46
N ASP A 61 7.16 -12.09 18.49
CA ASP A 61 7.61 -12.52 19.81
C ASP A 61 6.39 -12.76 20.72
N GLU A 62 6.63 -12.88 22.03
CA GLU A 62 5.58 -13.12 23.04
C GLU A 62 4.49 -12.02 23.05
N ASP A 63 4.76 -10.84 22.47
CA ASP A 63 3.87 -9.68 22.47
C ASP A 63 2.94 -9.60 21.23
N GLY A 64 3.12 -10.49 20.24
CA GLY A 64 2.22 -10.64 19.09
C GLY A 64 2.81 -10.24 17.73
N THR A 65 1.98 -10.32 16.67
CA THR A 65 2.40 -9.91 15.32
C THR A 65 2.14 -8.43 15.15
N ALA A 66 3.14 -7.67 14.74
CA ALA A 66 2.92 -6.33 14.20
C ALA A 66 2.90 -6.40 12.66
N ALA A 67 1.92 -5.74 12.05
CA ALA A 67 1.87 -5.58 10.61
C ALA A 67 1.53 -4.13 10.28
N PHE A 68 2.17 -3.58 9.25
CA PHE A 68 1.95 -2.21 8.84
C PHE A 68 1.88 -2.11 7.32
N ARG A 69 0.97 -1.26 6.86
CA ARG A 69 0.82 -0.87 5.46
C ARG A 69 1.35 0.54 5.30
N PHE A 70 2.18 0.76 4.28
CA PHE A 70 2.83 2.05 4.05
C PHE A 70 2.93 2.35 2.56
N HIS A 71 3.10 3.63 2.24
CA HIS A 71 3.33 4.12 0.89
C HIS A 71 4.83 4.37 0.71
N VAL A 72 5.39 3.91 -0.40
CA VAL A 72 6.79 4.15 -0.78
C VAL A 72 6.84 4.97 -2.06
N GLU A 73 7.83 5.84 -2.13
CA GLU A 73 8.12 6.66 -3.30
C GLU A 73 9.61 6.53 -3.62
N PHE A 74 9.92 6.12 -4.84
CA PHE A 74 11.26 5.94 -5.36
C PHE A 74 11.54 6.98 -6.45
N GLN A 75 12.56 7.79 -6.23
CA GLN A 75 13.10 8.65 -7.28
C GLN A 75 13.90 7.78 -8.25
N CYS A 76 13.32 7.47 -9.40
CA CYS A 76 14.07 6.94 -10.53
C CYS A 76 14.85 8.09 -11.18
N ALA A 77 15.93 8.56 -10.53
CA ALA A 77 16.89 9.40 -11.23
C ALA A 77 17.47 8.56 -12.37
N ALA A 78 17.14 8.91 -13.61
CA ALA A 78 17.78 8.35 -14.78
C ALA A 78 19.28 8.67 -14.68
N GLY A 79 20.07 7.66 -14.30
CA GLY A 79 21.53 7.70 -14.37
C GLY A 79 22.01 7.58 -15.81
#